data_AF-A0A1V5VVT1-F1
#
_entry.id   AF-A0A1V5VVT1-F1
#
_cell.length_a   1.000
_cell.length_b   1.000
_cell.length_c   1.000
_cell.angle_alpha   90.00
_cell.angle_beta   90.00
_cell.angle_gamma   90.00
#
_symmetry.space_group_name_H-M   'P 1'
#
loop_
_entity.id
_entity.type
_entity.pdbx_description
1 polymer ?
#
loop_
_entity_poly.entity_id
_entity_poly.type
_entity_poly.pdbx_seq_one_letter_code
_entity_poly.pdbx_strand_id
1 'polypeptide(L)'
;MKLKRVILYVLTLILFFNLPDKIFGQNRAFTKDDIRILESKGLIIRERPDTWKTKEGLIISGYDSDGKTRLEHIMKHAVDVKGKNRHGVFTVEYENIIILMDELWISIKKGELLPSHDGARRVYVYDTKKKIGYLGGREGQKQGFPSLKKVRLVLEGKTPRVVTFYPVK
;
A
#
# COMPACT_ATOMS: atom_id res chain seq x y z
N MET A 1 -25.65 -62.57 -31.51
CA MET A 1 -24.37 -62.03 -30.98
C MET A 1 -24.58 -60.54 -30.69
N LYS A 2 -24.75 -60.17 -29.41
CA LYS A 2 -25.10 -58.80 -28.98
C LYS A 2 -23.85 -58.08 -28.49
N LEU A 3 -23.49 -56.96 -29.10
CA LEU A 3 -22.44 -56.07 -28.59
C LEU A 3 -23.09 -54.77 -28.10
N LYS A 4 -23.23 -54.64 -26.77
CA LYS A 4 -23.72 -53.42 -26.13
C LYS A 4 -22.59 -52.39 -26.15
N ARG A 5 -22.81 -51.23 -26.80
CA ARG A 5 -21.93 -50.06 -26.67
C ARG A 5 -22.17 -49.42 -25.31
N VAL A 6 -21.14 -49.44 -24.46
CA VAL A 6 -21.10 -48.68 -23.20
C VAL A 6 -20.56 -47.29 -23.54
N ILE A 7 -21.39 -46.26 -23.40
CA ILE A 7 -20.96 -44.85 -23.49
C ILE A 7 -20.52 -44.44 -22.09
N LEU A 8 -19.21 -44.27 -21.90
CA LEU A 8 -18.63 -43.79 -20.66
C LEU A 8 -18.68 -42.25 -20.67
N TYR A 9 -19.62 -41.67 -19.93
CA TYR A 9 -19.63 -40.23 -19.64
C TYR A 9 -18.52 -39.93 -18.64
N VAL A 10 -17.42 -39.33 -19.11
CA VAL A 10 -16.41 -38.74 -18.23
C VAL A 10 -16.95 -37.40 -17.74
N LEU A 11 -17.57 -37.42 -16.56
CA LEU A 11 -18.01 -36.22 -15.86
C LEU A 11 -16.77 -35.53 -15.27
N THR A 12 -16.23 -34.54 -15.97
CA THR A 12 -15.16 -33.69 -15.44
C THR A 12 -15.75 -32.79 -14.37
N LEU A 13 -15.69 -33.24 -13.12
CA LEU A 13 -16.01 -32.47 -11.94
C LEU A 13 -14.93 -31.39 -11.74
N ILE A 14 -15.15 -30.19 -12.29
CA ILE A 14 -14.31 -29.02 -11.99
C ILE A 14 -14.64 -28.60 -10.56
N LEU A 15 -13.86 -29.11 -9.60
CA LEU A 15 -13.81 -28.59 -8.24
C LEU A 15 -13.24 -27.17 -8.31
N PHE A 16 -14.12 -26.18 -8.30
CA PHE A 16 -13.77 -24.81 -7.94
C PHE A 16 -13.31 -24.82 -6.48
N PHE A 17 -12.02 -25.09 -6.27
CA PHE A 17 -11.36 -24.71 -5.03
C PHE A 17 -11.50 -23.19 -4.90
N ASN A 18 -12.37 -22.75 -4.00
CA ASN A 18 -12.32 -21.42 -3.41
C ASN A 18 -10.98 -21.33 -2.66
N LEU A 19 -9.91 -21.02 -3.40
CA LEU A 19 -8.65 -20.60 -2.81
C LEU A 19 -8.98 -19.32 -2.04
N PRO A 20 -8.75 -19.25 -0.72
CA PRO A 20 -8.88 -18.00 0.01
C PRO A 20 -7.94 -17.00 -0.68
N ASP A 21 -8.48 -15.82 -1.02
CA ASP A 21 -7.74 -14.70 -1.59
C ASP A 21 -6.36 -14.65 -0.92
N LYS A 22 -5.31 -15.04 -1.66
CA LYS A 22 -3.95 -15.00 -1.14
C LYS A 22 -3.75 -13.61 -0.54
N ILE A 23 -3.20 -13.55 0.65
CA ILE A 23 -2.82 -12.30 1.31
C ILE A 23 -1.70 -11.69 0.46
N PHE A 24 -2.08 -10.94 -0.58
CA PHE A 24 -1.16 -10.33 -1.54
C PHE A 24 -0.57 -9.06 -0.92
N GLY A 25 0.28 -9.18 0.10
CA GLY A 25 1.27 -8.14 0.39
C GLY A 25 2.43 -8.25 -0.59
N GLN A 26 3.27 -7.22 -0.70
CA GLN A 26 4.55 -7.39 -1.38
C GLN A 26 5.37 -8.43 -0.60
N ASN A 27 5.68 -9.56 -1.23
CA ASN A 27 6.45 -10.64 -0.59
C ASN A 27 7.96 -10.39 -0.59
N ARG A 28 8.40 -9.21 -1.01
CA ARG A 28 9.81 -8.83 -1.07
C ARG A 28 10.00 -7.40 -0.58
N ALA A 29 11.21 -7.12 -0.08
CA ALA A 29 11.59 -5.78 0.32
C ALA A 29 11.66 -4.82 -0.88
N PHE A 30 11.42 -3.54 -0.59
CA PHE A 30 11.66 -2.43 -1.51
C PHE A 30 13.16 -2.19 -1.68
N THR A 31 13.60 -1.96 -2.91
CA THR A 31 15.02 -1.89 -3.31
C THR A 31 15.33 -0.65 -4.12
N LYS A 32 16.62 -0.42 -4.40
CA LYS A 32 17.03 0.67 -5.31
C LYS A 32 16.52 0.49 -6.74
N ASP A 33 16.32 -0.75 -7.18
CA ASP A 33 15.78 -1.03 -8.52
C ASP A 33 14.33 -0.60 -8.62
N ASP A 34 13.55 -0.78 -7.55
CA ASP A 34 12.17 -0.29 -7.46
C ASP A 34 12.11 1.23 -7.56
N ILE A 35 13.03 1.94 -6.92
CA ILE A 35 13.13 3.40 -7.04
C ILE A 35 13.37 3.78 -8.51
N ARG A 36 14.28 3.11 -9.21
CA ARG A 36 14.54 3.39 -10.64
C ARG A 36 13.33 3.09 -11.52
N ILE A 37 12.54 2.06 -11.19
CA ILE A 37 11.29 1.75 -11.88
C ILE A 37 10.25 2.84 -11.67
N LEU A 38 10.10 3.35 -10.44
CA LEU A 38 9.17 4.45 -10.15
C LEU A 38 9.60 5.74 -10.88
N GLU A 39 10.90 6.02 -10.93
CA GLU A 39 11.49 7.16 -11.65
C GLU A 39 11.30 7.03 -13.17
N SER A 40 11.57 5.86 -13.76
CA SER A 40 11.43 5.64 -15.21
C SER A 40 9.98 5.72 -15.69
N LYS A 41 9.03 5.37 -14.81
CA LYS A 41 7.59 5.55 -15.05
C LYS A 41 7.09 6.98 -14.83
N GLY A 42 7.94 7.88 -14.34
CA GLY A 42 7.57 9.27 -14.04
C GLY A 42 6.59 9.41 -12.87
N LEU A 43 6.48 8.39 -12.00
CA LEU A 43 5.63 8.45 -10.81
C LEU A 43 6.28 9.30 -9.71
N ILE A 44 7.61 9.31 -9.68
CA ILE A 44 8.41 10.17 -8.82
C ILE A 44 9.54 10.79 -9.63
N ILE A 45 9.90 12.02 -9.28
CA ILE A 45 11.02 12.76 -9.84
C ILE A 45 12.01 12.99 -8.72
N ARG A 46 13.24 12.51 -8.89
CA ARG A 46 14.32 12.73 -7.94
C ARG A 46 14.80 14.18 -8.01
N GLU A 47 14.77 14.87 -6.88
CA GLU A 47 15.33 16.22 -6.74
C GLU A 47 16.68 16.19 -6.00
N ARG A 48 16.86 15.27 -5.05
CA ARG A 48 18.11 15.04 -4.29
C ARG A 48 18.28 13.55 -3.97
N PRO A 49 19.43 13.08 -3.42
CA PRO A 49 19.63 11.67 -3.09
C PRO A 49 18.54 11.05 -2.18
N ASP A 50 17.95 11.86 -1.31
CA ASP A 50 16.94 11.50 -0.30
C ASP A 50 15.58 12.17 -0.53
N THR A 51 15.40 12.85 -1.68
CA THR A 51 14.24 13.69 -1.94
C THR A 51 13.64 13.42 -3.31
N TRP A 52 12.34 13.14 -3.31
CA TRP A 52 11.52 12.92 -4.48
C TRP A 52 10.27 13.76 -4.43
N LYS A 53 9.78 14.15 -5.60
CA LYS A 53 8.48 14.79 -5.79
C LYS A 53 7.60 13.86 -6.63
N THR A 54 6.37 13.62 -6.19
CA THR A 54 5.38 12.88 -6.98
C THR A 54 4.82 13.74 -8.12
N LYS A 55 4.08 13.13 -9.05
CA LYS A 55 3.49 13.85 -10.19
C LYS A 55 2.61 15.02 -9.76
N GLU A 56 1.87 14.88 -8.65
CA GLU A 56 0.98 15.93 -8.15
C GLU A 56 1.66 16.94 -7.22
N GLY A 57 2.98 16.85 -7.07
CA GLY A 57 3.81 17.81 -6.35
C GLY A 57 4.03 17.48 -4.87
N LEU A 58 3.67 16.28 -4.41
CA LEU A 58 3.89 15.87 -3.03
C LEU A 58 5.37 15.55 -2.80
N ILE A 59 5.96 16.13 -1.74
CA ILE A 59 7.40 16.02 -1.48
C ILE A 59 7.67 14.91 -0.45
N ILE A 60 8.47 13.91 -0.84
CA ILE A 60 8.96 12.83 0.01
C ILE A 60 10.44 13.07 0.24
N SER A 61 10.85 13.48 1.44
CA SER A 61 12.20 13.99 1.69
C SER A 61 12.75 13.63 3.07
N GLY A 62 14.05 13.32 3.11
CA GLY A 62 14.79 13.07 4.35
C GLY A 62 14.72 11.63 4.81
N TYR A 63 15.02 11.42 6.09
CA TYR A 63 15.19 10.10 6.69
C TYR A 63 14.24 9.87 7.88
N ASP A 64 13.89 8.62 8.12
CA ASP A 64 13.25 8.14 9.33
C ASP A 64 14.26 7.93 10.48
N SER A 65 13.76 7.59 11.67
CA SER A 65 14.61 7.34 12.85
C SER A 65 15.56 6.15 12.70
N ASP A 66 15.29 5.25 11.74
CA ASP A 66 16.12 4.08 11.46
C ASP A 66 17.18 4.38 10.39
N GLY A 67 17.32 5.65 9.96
CA GLY A 67 18.22 6.08 8.91
C GLY A 67 17.80 5.67 7.49
N LYS A 68 16.55 5.21 7.29
CA LYS A 68 16.02 4.93 5.94
C LYS A 68 15.36 6.17 5.37
N THR A 69 15.42 6.35 4.06
CA THR A 69 14.72 7.47 3.41
C THR A 69 13.22 7.42 3.68
N ARG A 70 12.53 8.57 3.62
CA ARG A 70 11.06 8.60 3.78
C ARG A 70 10.34 7.75 2.74
N LEU A 71 10.87 7.68 1.52
CA LEU A 71 10.35 6.80 0.48
C LEU A 71 10.44 5.33 0.91
N GLU A 72 11.61 4.87 1.36
CA GLU A 72 11.77 3.50 1.86
C GLU A 72 10.87 3.23 3.07
N HIS A 73 10.73 4.19 3.99
CA HIS A 73 9.81 4.06 5.12
C HIS A 73 8.37 3.82 4.67
N ILE A 74 7.86 4.61 3.74
CA ILE A 74 6.51 4.44 3.17
C ILE A 74 6.39 3.04 2.57
N MET A 75 7.36 2.60 1.78
CA MET A 75 7.32 1.32 1.10
C MET A 75 7.47 0.11 2.04
N LYS A 76 8.07 0.27 3.23
CA LYS A 76 8.04 -0.78 4.28
C LYS A 76 6.62 -1.19 4.64
N HIS A 77 5.63 -0.29 4.49
CA HIS A 77 4.24 -0.61 4.74
C HIS A 77 3.63 -1.56 3.71
N ALA A 78 4.36 -2.04 2.70
CA ALA A 78 3.90 -3.11 1.81
C ALA A 78 4.23 -4.53 2.34
N VAL A 79 5.02 -4.63 3.41
CA VAL A 79 5.49 -5.89 3.99
C VAL A 79 5.02 -6.00 5.44
N ASP A 80 4.39 -7.12 5.79
CA ASP A 80 3.97 -7.34 7.18
C ASP A 80 5.15 -7.58 8.12
N VAL A 81 5.10 -6.95 9.28
CA VAL A 81 6.06 -7.15 10.36
C VAL A 81 5.35 -7.87 11.49
N LYS A 82 5.36 -9.20 11.45
CA LYS A 82 4.67 -10.09 12.41
C LYS A 82 4.96 -9.76 13.89
N GLY A 83 6.15 -9.25 14.17
CA GLY A 83 6.58 -8.83 15.51
C GLY A 83 5.96 -7.53 16.03
N LYS A 84 5.32 -6.71 15.19
CA LYS A 84 4.62 -5.48 15.62
C LYS A 84 3.28 -5.83 16.24
N ASN A 85 2.84 -5.02 17.20
CA ASN A 85 1.53 -5.22 17.84
C ASN A 85 0.39 -5.09 16.81
N ARG A 86 0.34 -3.95 16.11
CA ARG A 86 -0.65 -3.62 15.10
C ARG A 86 0.00 -2.77 14.01
N HIS A 87 -0.23 -3.08 12.75
CA HIS A 87 0.32 -2.31 11.63
C HIS A 87 -0.56 -2.39 10.39
N GLY A 88 -0.67 -1.32 9.60
CA GLY A 88 -1.33 -1.39 8.30
C GLY A 88 -0.35 -1.86 7.23
N VAL A 89 -0.77 -2.82 6.42
CA VAL A 89 0.04 -3.41 5.34
C VAL A 89 -0.68 -3.25 4.01
N PHE A 90 -0.04 -2.60 3.04
CA PHE A 90 -0.56 -2.46 1.68
C PHE A 90 -0.59 -3.81 0.97
N THR A 91 -1.62 -4.01 0.15
CA THR A 91 -1.73 -5.15 -0.78
C THR A 91 -1.60 -4.75 -2.24
N VAL A 92 -1.23 -3.50 -2.48
CA VAL A 92 -1.09 -2.93 -3.82
C VAL A 92 0.41 -2.82 -4.16
N GLU A 93 0.70 -2.81 -5.46
CA GLU A 93 2.05 -2.57 -5.97
C GLU A 93 2.62 -1.21 -5.55
N TYR A 94 3.95 -1.08 -5.51
CA TYR A 94 4.62 0.15 -5.08
C TYR A 94 4.20 1.37 -5.91
N GLU A 95 3.97 1.17 -7.21
CA GLU A 95 3.42 2.17 -8.13
C GLU A 95 2.06 2.68 -7.66
N ASN A 96 1.17 1.77 -7.27
CA ASN A 96 -0.18 2.10 -6.82
C ASN A 96 -0.16 2.81 -5.47
N ILE A 97 0.86 2.60 -4.62
CA ILE A 97 1.04 3.38 -3.40
C ILE A 97 1.30 4.86 -3.75
N ILE A 98 2.17 5.14 -4.73
CA ILE A 98 2.44 6.52 -5.17
C ILE A 98 1.20 7.15 -5.81
N ILE A 99 0.46 6.40 -6.64
CA ILE A 99 -0.79 6.88 -7.25
C ILE A 99 -1.82 7.23 -6.16
N LEU A 100 -1.98 6.40 -5.13
CA LEU A 100 -2.86 6.70 -4.00
C LEU A 100 -2.42 7.94 -3.21
N MET A 101 -1.11 8.20 -3.09
CA MET A 101 -0.60 9.42 -2.47
C MET A 101 -0.99 10.66 -3.30
N ASP A 102 -0.90 10.58 -4.62
CA ASP A 102 -1.30 11.64 -5.55
C ASP A 102 -2.81 11.90 -5.54
N GLU A 103 -3.63 10.85 -5.55
CA GLU A 103 -5.09 10.96 -5.43
C GLU A 103 -5.50 11.69 -4.14
N LEU A 104 -4.93 11.28 -3.01
CA LEU A 104 -5.16 11.92 -1.72
C LEU A 104 -4.69 13.38 -1.75
N TRP A 105 -3.50 13.64 -2.29
CA TRP A 105 -2.95 14.98 -2.36
C TRP A 105 -3.80 15.93 -3.23
N ILE A 106 -4.37 15.44 -4.33
CA ILE A 106 -5.34 16.20 -5.13
C ILE A 106 -6.56 16.59 -4.28
N SER A 107 -7.15 15.66 -3.52
CA SER A 107 -8.29 15.97 -2.65
C SER A 107 -7.93 16.98 -1.55
N ILE A 108 -6.71 16.94 -1.00
CA ILE A 108 -6.23 17.98 -0.07
C ILE A 108 -6.16 19.34 -0.78
N LYS A 109 -5.53 19.41 -1.97
CA LYS A 109 -5.39 20.66 -2.74
C LYS A 109 -6.75 21.29 -3.09
N LYS A 110 -7.77 20.46 -3.30
CA LYS A 110 -9.16 20.89 -3.57
C LYS A 110 -9.93 21.31 -2.32
N GLY A 111 -9.39 21.08 -1.12
CA GLY A 111 -10.09 21.36 0.15
C GLY A 111 -11.14 20.33 0.54
N GLU A 112 -11.18 19.17 -0.12
CA GLU A 112 -12.13 18.07 0.16
C GLU A 112 -11.75 17.29 1.42
N LEU A 113 -10.47 17.34 1.80
CA LEU A 113 -9.92 16.68 2.99
C LEU A 113 -9.33 17.72 3.94
N LEU A 114 -9.89 17.77 5.16
CA LEU A 114 -9.38 18.60 6.24
C LEU A 114 -8.41 17.80 7.12
N PRO A 115 -7.28 18.39 7.54
CA PRO A 115 -6.35 17.72 8.44
C PRO A 115 -6.90 17.69 9.87
N SER A 116 -6.60 16.60 10.60
CA SER A 116 -6.41 16.70 12.04
C SER A 116 -4.96 17.09 12.35
N HIS A 117 -4.72 17.61 13.55
CA HIS A 117 -3.39 18.03 13.98
C HIS A 117 -2.87 17.11 15.09
N ASP A 118 -1.60 16.74 14.99
CA ASP A 118 -0.85 16.00 16.00
C ASP A 118 0.46 16.75 16.26
N GLY A 119 0.44 17.61 17.28
CA GLY A 119 1.48 18.62 17.49
C GLY A 119 1.63 19.51 16.25
N ALA A 120 2.84 19.57 15.69
CA ALA A 120 3.14 20.34 14.48
C ALA A 120 2.81 19.58 13.17
N ARG A 121 2.28 18.35 13.24
CA ARG A 121 1.99 17.53 12.06
C ARG A 121 0.53 17.67 11.65
N ARG A 122 0.32 17.64 10.33
CA ARG A 122 -1.01 17.53 9.71
C ARG A 122 -1.24 16.08 9.33
N VAL A 123 -2.37 15.54 9.75
CA VAL A 123 -2.75 14.15 9.52
C VAL A 123 -4.03 14.11 8.70
N TYR A 124 -3.97 13.42 7.57
CA TYR A 124 -5.12 13.22 6.68
C TYR A 124 -5.46 11.74 6.65
N VAL A 125 -6.76 11.43 6.64
CA VAL A 125 -7.27 10.09 6.43
C VAL A 125 -8.20 10.11 5.23
N TYR A 126 -7.94 9.24 4.27
CA TYR A 126 -8.69 9.16 3.02
C TYR A 126 -9.27 7.77 2.84
N ASP A 127 -10.56 7.70 2.51
CA ASP A 127 -11.27 6.45 2.24
C ASP A 127 -11.30 6.18 0.74
N THR A 128 -10.53 5.18 0.32
CA THR A 128 -10.39 4.79 -1.09
C THR A 128 -11.61 4.02 -1.61
N LYS A 129 -12.55 3.64 -0.73
CA LYS A 129 -13.73 2.77 -0.98
C LYS A 129 -13.39 1.34 -1.42
N LYS A 130 -12.14 1.07 -1.78
CA LYS A 130 -11.61 -0.21 -2.25
C LYS A 130 -10.70 -0.83 -1.20
N LYS A 131 -10.49 -2.14 -1.25
CA LYS A 131 -9.48 -2.80 -0.42
C LYS A 131 -8.10 -2.38 -0.93
N ILE A 132 -7.28 -1.80 -0.06
CA ILE A 132 -5.91 -1.38 -0.38
C ILE A 132 -4.86 -2.05 0.51
N GLY A 133 -5.31 -2.78 1.53
CA GLY A 133 -4.43 -3.38 2.51
C GLY A 133 -5.15 -4.27 3.50
N TYR A 134 -4.42 -4.67 4.53
CA TYR A 134 -4.94 -5.40 5.68
C TYR A 134 -4.25 -4.97 6.97
N LEU A 135 -4.88 -5.31 8.09
CA LEU A 135 -4.30 -5.18 9.41
C LEU A 135 -3.32 -6.33 9.63
N GLY A 136 -2.03 -6.01 9.70
CA GLY A 136 -0.93 -6.93 9.99
C GLY A 136 -0.47 -6.88 11.45
N GLY A 137 0.68 -7.50 11.71
CA GLY A 137 1.23 -7.72 13.05
C GLY A 137 0.45 -8.78 13.86
N ARG A 138 0.77 -8.88 15.16
CA ARG A 138 0.15 -9.85 16.07
C ARG A 138 -1.36 -9.71 16.15
N GLU A 139 -1.86 -8.48 16.22
CA GLU A 139 -3.30 -8.20 16.27
C GLU A 139 -3.98 -8.58 14.94
N GLY A 140 -3.35 -8.23 13.82
CA GLY A 140 -3.79 -8.63 12.49
C GLY A 140 -3.93 -10.14 12.36
N GLN A 141 -2.89 -10.88 12.74
CA GLN A 141 -2.89 -12.35 12.72
C GLN A 141 -4.00 -12.93 13.61
N LYS A 142 -4.20 -12.40 14.83
CA LYS A 142 -5.28 -12.83 15.73
C LYS A 142 -6.68 -12.60 15.14
N GLN A 143 -6.85 -11.55 14.34
CA GLN A 143 -8.13 -11.18 13.72
C GLN A 143 -8.32 -11.74 12.30
N GLY A 144 -7.39 -12.56 11.79
CA GLY A 144 -7.47 -13.10 10.43
C GLY A 144 -7.19 -12.07 9.31
N PHE A 145 -6.31 -11.11 9.59
CA PHE A 145 -5.89 -10.04 8.66
C PHE A 145 -7.04 -9.21 8.07
N PRO A 146 -7.82 -8.47 8.91
CA PRO A 146 -8.93 -7.64 8.45
C PRO A 146 -8.56 -6.69 7.30
N SER A 147 -9.43 -6.61 6.29
CA SER A 147 -9.28 -5.71 5.14
C SER A 147 -9.29 -4.23 5.55
N LEU A 148 -8.40 -3.43 4.96
CA LEU A 148 -8.29 -1.99 5.15
C LEU A 148 -8.60 -1.26 3.83
N LYS A 149 -9.41 -0.19 3.94
CA LYS A 149 -9.86 0.62 2.80
C LYS A 149 -9.44 2.09 2.88
N LYS A 150 -8.83 2.48 4.00
CA LYS A 150 -8.39 3.84 4.26
C LYS A 150 -6.89 3.92 4.31
N VAL A 151 -6.37 5.08 3.97
CA VAL A 151 -4.95 5.43 4.09
C VAL A 151 -4.80 6.65 4.98
N ARG A 152 -3.68 6.72 5.70
CA ARG A 152 -3.29 7.88 6.49
C ARG A 152 -2.04 8.51 5.88
N LEU A 153 -2.09 9.80 5.62
CA LEU A 153 -0.95 10.62 5.22
C LEU A 153 -0.57 11.54 6.38
N VAL A 154 0.70 11.54 6.74
CA VAL A 154 1.25 12.44 7.76
C VAL A 154 2.22 13.41 7.10
N LEU A 155 1.94 14.70 7.25
CA LEU A 155 2.75 15.78 6.71
C LEU A 155 3.34 16.64 7.84
N GLU A 156 4.52 17.19 7.59
CA GLU A 156 5.16 18.15 8.48
C GLU A 156 5.71 19.36 7.72
N GLY A 157 6.00 20.43 8.47
CA GLY A 157 6.59 21.66 7.94
C GLY A 157 5.59 22.63 7.29
N LYS A 158 6.07 23.86 7.07
CA LYS A 158 5.34 24.90 6.32
C LYS A 158 5.21 24.50 4.85
N THR A 159 6.33 24.13 4.24
CA THR A 159 6.35 23.37 2.97
C THR A 159 6.06 21.91 3.32
N PRO A 160 4.89 21.36 2.93
CA PRO A 160 4.47 20.04 3.34
C PRO A 160 5.44 18.96 2.84
N ARG A 161 5.99 18.16 3.76
CA ARG A 161 6.80 16.98 3.45
C ARG A 161 6.17 15.73 4.06
N VAL A 162 6.21 14.62 3.33
CA VAL A 162 5.67 13.33 3.78
C VAL A 162 6.55 12.73 4.85
N VAL A 163 5.96 12.50 6.02
CA VAL A 163 6.60 11.78 7.13
C VAL A 163 6.39 10.28 6.98
N THR A 164 5.16 9.87 6.66
CA THR A 164 4.77 8.48 6.39
C THR A 164 3.41 8.43 5.69
N PHE A 165 3.11 7.30 5.05
CA PHE A 165 1.85 7.02 4.37
C PHE A 165 1.54 5.52 4.47
N TYR A 166 0.39 5.15 5.03
CA TYR A 166 0.08 3.74 5.31
C TYR A 166 -1.41 3.43 5.48
N PRO A 167 -1.83 2.15 5.33
CA PRO A 167 -3.22 1.74 5.54
C PRO A 167 -3.68 1.88 6.99
N VAL A 168 -4.94 2.25 7.18
CA VAL A 168 -5.59 2.32 8.50
C VAL A 168 -7.01 1.76 8.46
N LYS A 169 -7.57 1.49 9.66
CA LYS A 169 -8.95 1.02 9.84
C LYS A 169 -9.95 2.16 9.66
#